data_AF-A0A965RIA4-F1
#
_entry.id   AF-A0A965RIA4-F1
#
_cell.length_a   1.000
_cell.length_b   1.000
_cell.length_c   1.000
_cell.angle_alpha   90.00
_cell.angle_beta   90.00
_cell.angle_gamma   90.00
#
_symmetry.space_group_name_H-M   'P 1'
#
loop_
_entity.id
_entity.type
_entity.pdbx_description
1 polymer ?
#
loop_
_entity_poly.entity_id
_entity_poly.type
_entity_poly.pdbx_seq_one_letter_code
_entity_poly.pdbx_strand_id
1 'polypeptide(L)'
;MLKIIVCVRDLRAIVSSLEKKWREHPEIIDSRDQPQNQSFITIDQRVNHFLNDAPLGIALKRLNNALTTKTIEKMHVVRAEDLTNNPLKTMMAVYDFIREPYFDMDYSKVEQVTIENDRINDFGIYGDHKIREKVEPLPKDANEILGTNVCHQIKANFSWFYDAFKYY
;
A
#
# COMPACT_ATOMS: atom_id res chain seq x y z
N MET A 1 -20.59 15.66 -10.58
CA MET A 1 -20.18 15.32 -9.20
C MET A 1 -18.81 14.65 -9.28
N LEU A 2 -17.86 15.07 -8.43
CA LEU A 2 -16.52 14.49 -8.39
C LEU A 2 -16.60 13.04 -7.90
N LYS A 3 -15.91 12.12 -8.58
CA LYS A 3 -15.81 10.71 -8.18
C LYS A 3 -14.37 10.43 -7.77
N ILE A 4 -14.18 9.86 -6.58
CA ILE A 4 -12.86 9.54 -6.04
C ILE A 4 -12.85 8.07 -5.64
N ILE A 5 -11.88 7.33 -6.18
CA ILE A 5 -11.60 5.95 -5.79
C ILE A 5 -10.39 5.99 -4.86
N VAL A 6 -10.48 5.29 -3.73
CA VAL A 6 -9.43 5.23 -2.72
C VAL A 6 -8.98 3.79 -2.56
N CYS A 7 -7.76 3.51 -3.02
CA CYS A 7 -7.17 2.18 -2.87
C CYS A 7 -6.51 2.05 -1.49
N VAL A 8 -6.82 0.97 -0.79
CA VAL A 8 -6.23 0.63 0.51
C VAL A 8 -5.71 -0.81 0.48
N ARG A 9 -4.73 -1.10 1.34
CA ARG A 9 -4.15 -2.44 1.50
C ARG A 9 -3.76 -2.63 2.97
N ASP A 10 -3.69 -3.86 3.45
CA ASP A 10 -3.18 -4.15 4.80
C ASP A 10 -1.82 -3.48 5.01
N LEU A 11 -1.70 -2.64 6.06
CA LEU A 11 -0.49 -1.86 6.31
C LEU A 11 0.74 -2.76 6.49
N ARG A 12 0.57 -3.94 7.09
CA ARG A 12 1.65 -4.93 7.24
C ARG A 12 2.13 -5.43 5.90
N ALA A 13 1.22 -5.64 4.95
CA ALA A 13 1.56 -6.06 3.60
C ALA A 13 2.25 -4.93 2.80
N ILE A 14 1.86 -3.67 3.02
CA ILE A 14 2.52 -2.51 2.41
C ILE A 14 3.97 -2.40 2.94
N VAL A 15 4.16 -2.33 4.25
CA VAL A 15 5.51 -2.16 4.82
C VAL A 15 6.40 -3.39 4.62
N SER A 16 5.83 -4.60 4.55
CA SER A 16 6.55 -5.81 4.09
C SER A 16 7.08 -5.65 2.66
N SER A 17 6.27 -5.08 1.76
CA SER A 17 6.69 -4.81 0.38
C SER A 17 7.81 -3.78 0.30
N LEU A 18 7.75 -2.72 1.11
CA LEU A 18 8.81 -1.71 1.19
C LEU A 18 10.10 -2.31 1.76
N GLU A 19 10.01 -3.11 2.81
CA GLU A 19 11.16 -3.79 3.41
C GLU A 19 11.84 -4.77 2.45
N LYS A 20 11.08 -5.49 1.60
CA LYS A 20 11.67 -6.33 0.55
C LYS A 20 12.45 -5.49 -0.46
N LYS A 21 11.89 -4.37 -0.90
CA LYS A 21 12.58 -3.43 -1.81
C LYS A 21 13.86 -2.87 -1.19
N TRP A 22 13.84 -2.54 0.10
CA TRP A 22 15.05 -2.16 0.84
C TRP A 22 16.12 -3.26 0.78
N ARG A 23 15.74 -4.52 1.05
CA ARG A 23 16.66 -5.68 1.05
C ARG A 23 17.18 -6.05 -0.34
N GLU A 24 16.43 -5.77 -1.40
CA GLU A 24 16.84 -5.98 -2.79
C GLU A 24 17.96 -5.03 -3.23
N HIS A 25 18.17 -3.92 -2.51
CA HIS A 25 19.11 -2.85 -2.86
C HIS A 25 20.14 -2.53 -1.75
N PRO A 26 20.93 -3.52 -1.26
CA PRO A 26 21.93 -3.28 -0.21
C PRO A 26 23.07 -2.34 -0.63
N GLU A 27 23.26 -2.12 -1.93
CA GLU A 27 24.26 -1.21 -2.49
C GLU A 27 23.89 0.27 -2.37
N ILE A 28 22.63 0.59 -2.07
CA ILE A 28 22.15 1.97 -2.04
C ILE A 28 22.37 2.58 -0.67
N ILE A 29 23.18 3.65 -0.64
CA ILE A 29 23.42 4.44 0.56
C ILE A 29 22.24 5.40 0.76
N ASP A 30 21.33 5.03 1.64
CA ASP A 30 20.23 5.91 2.04
C ASP A 30 20.72 6.92 3.09
N SER A 31 20.43 8.20 2.88
CA SER A 31 20.80 9.25 3.83
C SER A 31 20.15 9.08 5.22
N ARG A 32 19.10 8.27 5.34
CA ARG A 32 18.47 7.92 6.62
C ARG A 32 19.27 6.87 7.39
N ASP A 33 20.01 6.00 6.70
CA ASP A 33 20.88 4.98 7.29
C ASP A 33 22.28 5.53 7.60
N GLN A 34 22.32 6.73 8.19
CA GLN A 34 23.56 7.34 8.65
C GLN A 34 23.88 6.86 10.07
N PRO A 35 25.11 6.37 10.36
CA PRO A 35 25.51 5.90 11.68
C PRO A 35 25.30 6.92 12.81
N GLN A 36 25.32 8.21 12.49
CA GLN A 36 25.08 9.30 13.44
C GLN A 36 23.61 9.41 13.86
N ASN A 37 22.68 9.07 12.96
CA ASN A 37 21.23 9.23 13.18
C ASN A 37 20.64 8.02 13.90
N GLN A 38 21.20 6.82 13.67
CA GLN A 38 20.76 5.55 14.29
C GLN A 38 19.24 5.29 14.19
N SER A 39 18.59 5.80 13.14
CA SER A 39 17.12 5.84 13.01
C SER A 39 16.55 4.97 11.90
N PHE A 40 17.39 4.20 11.20
CA PHE A 40 16.99 3.40 10.04
C PHE A 40 17.68 2.01 9.95
N ILE A 41 18.24 1.54 11.07
CA ILE A 41 19.09 0.34 11.15
C ILE A 41 18.24 -0.92 11.29
N THR A 42 17.27 -0.92 12.20
CA THR A 42 16.42 -2.09 12.47
C THR A 42 15.16 -2.09 11.59
N ILE A 43 14.54 -3.26 11.43
CA ILE A 43 13.26 -3.41 10.72
C ILE A 43 12.19 -2.50 11.36
N ASP A 44 12.10 -2.50 12.69
CA ASP A 44 11.16 -1.67 13.44
C ASP A 44 11.33 -0.18 13.13
N GLN A 45 12.57 0.30 13.11
CA GLN A 45 12.90 1.68 12.78
C GLN A 45 12.48 2.05 11.35
N ARG A 46 12.79 1.20 10.36
CA ARG A 46 12.38 1.42 8.96
C ARG A 46 10.87 1.41 8.80
N VAL A 47 10.19 0.43 9.40
CA VAL A 47 8.73 0.33 9.41
C VAL A 47 8.10 1.58 10.02
N ASN A 48 8.59 2.02 11.18
CA ASN A 48 8.11 3.23 11.83
C ASN A 48 8.33 4.46 10.96
N HIS A 49 9.45 4.57 10.26
CA HIS A 49 9.68 5.65 9.31
C HIS A 49 8.67 5.61 8.15
N PHE A 50 8.48 4.46 7.49
CA PHE A 50 7.52 4.33 6.39
C PHE A 50 6.09 4.72 6.82
N LEU A 51 5.67 4.35 8.02
CA LEU A 51 4.33 4.63 8.53
C LEU A 51 4.10 6.10 8.88
N ASN A 52 5.16 6.86 9.17
CA ASN A 52 5.06 8.26 9.62
C ASN A 52 5.44 9.28 8.54
N ASP A 53 6.35 8.90 7.65
CA ASP A 53 6.95 9.76 6.63
C ASP A 53 6.65 9.26 5.20
N ALA A 54 7.07 10.03 4.20
CA ALA A 54 6.92 9.64 2.80
C ALA A 54 7.68 8.31 2.53
N PRO A 55 7.11 7.42 1.69
CA PRO A 55 5.94 7.63 0.82
C PRO A 55 4.56 7.37 1.46
N LEU A 56 4.47 6.62 2.56
CA LEU A 56 3.19 6.08 3.05
C LEU A 56 2.51 6.98 4.11
N GLY A 57 3.27 7.58 5.02
CA GLY A 57 2.72 8.34 6.15
C GLY A 57 1.81 9.50 5.75
N ILE A 58 2.11 10.18 4.63
CA ILE A 58 1.24 11.26 4.11
C ILE A 58 -0.14 10.74 3.70
N ALA A 59 -0.20 9.57 3.06
CA ALA A 59 -1.46 8.95 2.66
C ALA A 59 -2.26 8.53 3.90
N LEU A 60 -1.62 7.96 4.92
CA LEU A 60 -2.28 7.57 6.16
C LEU A 60 -2.88 8.77 6.91
N LYS A 61 -2.13 9.87 7.01
CA LYS A 61 -2.61 11.13 7.63
C LYS A 61 -3.84 11.68 6.88
N ARG A 62 -3.81 11.70 5.55
CA ARG A 62 -4.94 12.13 4.72
C ARG A 62 -6.15 11.22 4.87
N LEU A 63 -5.93 9.90 4.92
CA LEU A 63 -6.99 8.91 5.05
C LEU A 63 -7.66 8.96 6.42
N ASN A 64 -6.86 9.13 7.49
CA ASN A 64 -7.37 9.37 8.84
C ASN A 64 -8.22 10.64 8.88
N ASN A 65 -7.74 11.75 8.32
CA ASN A 65 -8.53 12.99 8.24
C ASN A 65 -9.83 12.80 7.43
N ALA A 66 -9.80 12.04 6.33
CA ALA A 66 -10.99 11.74 5.54
C ALA A 66 -12.03 10.93 6.32
N LEU A 67 -11.59 10.03 7.22
CA LEU A 67 -12.46 9.32 8.16
C LEU A 67 -13.03 10.25 9.22
N THR A 68 -12.18 11.05 9.88
CA THR A 68 -12.62 11.97 10.95
C THR A 68 -13.58 13.03 10.45
N THR A 69 -13.37 13.54 9.23
CA THR A 69 -14.25 14.52 8.59
C THR A 69 -15.44 13.89 7.87
N LYS A 70 -15.54 12.55 7.85
CA LYS A 70 -16.55 11.77 7.12
C LYS A 70 -16.55 12.01 5.60
N THR A 71 -15.51 12.63 5.07
CA THR A 71 -15.39 12.88 3.62
C THR A 71 -15.23 11.57 2.84
N ILE A 72 -14.67 10.53 3.48
CA ILE A 72 -14.53 9.19 2.90
C ILE A 72 -15.88 8.56 2.49
N GLU A 73 -17.00 8.94 3.12
CA GLU A 73 -18.35 8.44 2.80
C GLU A 73 -18.81 8.82 1.38
N LYS A 74 -18.16 9.81 0.76
CA LYS A 74 -18.41 10.25 -0.62
C LYS A 74 -17.48 9.60 -1.64
N MET A 75 -16.61 8.69 -1.20
CA MET A 75 -15.58 8.05 -2.01
C MET A 75 -15.85 6.54 -2.13
N HIS A 76 -15.26 5.90 -3.13
CA HIS A 76 -15.32 4.45 -3.29
C HIS A 76 -14.02 3.81 -2.83
N VAL A 77 -14.06 3.02 -1.77
CA VAL A 77 -12.88 2.35 -1.23
C VAL A 77 -12.70 0.98 -1.88
N VAL A 78 -11.50 0.72 -2.39
CA VAL A 78 -11.11 -0.55 -2.98
C VAL A 78 -9.97 -1.15 -2.16
N ARG A 79 -10.20 -2.32 -1.57
CA ARG A 79 -9.14 -3.07 -0.88
C ARG A 79 -8.37 -3.89 -1.90
N ALA A 80 -7.04 -3.86 -1.83
CA ALA A 80 -6.19 -4.67 -2.70
C ALA A 80 -6.51 -6.17 -2.56
N GLU A 81 -6.88 -6.60 -1.36
CA GLU A 81 -7.28 -7.96 -1.02
C GLU A 81 -8.62 -8.33 -1.67
N ASP A 82 -9.58 -7.41 -1.78
CA ASP A 82 -10.84 -7.67 -2.48
C ASP A 82 -10.61 -7.76 -3.99
N LEU A 83 -9.82 -6.85 -4.54
CA LEU A 83 -9.47 -6.84 -5.96
C LEU A 83 -8.74 -8.14 -6.35
N THR A 84 -7.79 -8.59 -5.53
CA THR A 84 -6.97 -9.77 -5.85
C THR A 84 -7.65 -11.10 -5.56
N ASN A 85 -8.64 -11.16 -4.66
CA ASN A 85 -9.42 -12.37 -4.40
C ASN A 85 -10.66 -12.49 -5.30
N ASN A 86 -11.28 -11.37 -5.66
CA ASN A 86 -12.47 -11.35 -6.52
C ASN A 86 -12.46 -10.12 -7.45
N PRO A 87 -11.61 -10.15 -8.49
CA PRO A 87 -11.38 -8.98 -9.34
C PRO A 87 -12.61 -8.53 -10.11
N LEU A 88 -13.38 -9.48 -10.68
CA LEU A 88 -14.62 -9.18 -11.40
C LEU A 88 -15.60 -8.42 -10.51
N LYS A 89 -15.93 -8.97 -9.32
CA LYS A 89 -16.87 -8.32 -8.40
C LYS A 89 -16.40 -6.93 -7.98
N THR A 90 -15.11 -6.81 -7.66
CA THR A 90 -14.52 -5.55 -7.21
C THR A 90 -14.57 -4.49 -8.31
N MET A 91 -14.18 -4.85 -9.54
CA MET A 91 -14.22 -3.91 -10.66
C MET A 91 -15.65 -3.57 -11.09
N MET A 92 -16.60 -4.51 -11.08
CA MET A 92 -18.01 -4.17 -11.33
C MET A 92 -18.52 -3.09 -10.37
N ALA A 93 -18.15 -3.15 -9.08
CA ALA A 93 -18.50 -2.12 -8.11
C ALA A 93 -17.83 -0.76 -8.41
N VAL A 94 -16.58 -0.78 -8.91
CA VAL A 94 -15.90 0.42 -9.39
C VAL A 94 -16.63 1.02 -10.60
N TYR A 95 -16.97 0.22 -11.60
CA TYR A 95 -17.70 0.64 -12.81
C TYR A 95 -19.07 1.24 -12.48
N ASP A 96 -19.82 0.59 -11.57
CA ASP A 96 -21.09 1.10 -11.05
C ASP A 96 -20.92 2.46 -10.35
N PHE A 97 -19.90 2.60 -9.48
CA PHE A 97 -19.59 3.86 -8.83
C PHE A 97 -19.26 4.97 -9.84
N ILE A 98 -18.46 4.67 -10.87
CA ILE A 98 -18.15 5.62 -11.93
C ILE A 98 -19.28 5.82 -12.95
N ARG A 99 -20.38 5.05 -12.84
CA ARG A 99 -21.55 5.09 -13.72
C ARG A 99 -21.20 4.84 -15.18
N GLU A 100 -20.25 3.95 -15.42
CA GLU A 100 -19.86 3.52 -16.76
C GLU A 100 -20.25 2.05 -16.97
N PRO A 101 -20.56 1.63 -18.22
CA PRO A 101 -20.74 0.23 -18.53
C PRO A 101 -19.48 -0.57 -18.20
N TYR A 102 -19.66 -1.74 -17.61
CA TYR A 102 -18.55 -2.63 -17.31
C TYR A 102 -17.86 -3.08 -18.61
N PHE A 103 -16.54 -2.90 -18.66
CA PHE A 103 -15.68 -3.48 -19.70
C PHE A 103 -15.18 -4.84 -19.23
N ASP A 104 -15.30 -5.86 -20.07
CA ASP A 104 -14.84 -7.21 -19.75
C ASP A 104 -13.30 -7.26 -19.75
N MET A 105 -12.72 -7.55 -18.58
CA MET A 105 -11.28 -7.49 -18.34
C MET A 105 -10.69 -8.90 -18.18
N ASP A 106 -9.55 -9.17 -18.82
CA ASP A 106 -8.78 -10.38 -18.57
C ASP A 106 -7.84 -10.21 -17.36
N TYR A 107 -8.31 -10.65 -16.19
CA TYR A 107 -7.54 -10.60 -14.94
C TYR A 107 -6.36 -11.58 -14.90
N SER A 108 -6.27 -12.50 -15.86
CA SER A 108 -5.16 -13.45 -16.00
C SER A 108 -4.05 -12.95 -16.93
N LYS A 109 -4.26 -11.80 -17.57
CA LYS A 109 -3.31 -11.20 -18.51
C LYS A 109 -3.31 -9.67 -18.40
N VAL A 110 -2.58 -9.16 -17.40
CA VAL A 110 -2.34 -7.74 -17.17
C VAL A 110 -1.03 -7.33 -17.85
N GLU A 111 -1.13 -6.50 -18.88
CA GLU A 111 0.04 -5.95 -19.57
C GLU A 111 0.46 -4.63 -18.93
N GLN A 112 1.72 -4.53 -18.51
CA GLN A 112 2.30 -3.25 -18.10
C GLN A 112 2.68 -2.44 -19.33
N VAL A 113 1.79 -1.52 -19.71
CA VAL A 113 1.99 -0.63 -20.88
C VAL A 113 2.70 0.68 -20.53
N THR A 114 2.86 0.99 -19.25
CA THR A 114 3.54 2.19 -18.75
C THR A 114 4.78 1.82 -17.91
N ILE A 115 5.84 2.61 -18.09
CA ILE A 115 7.02 2.59 -17.23
C ILE A 115 7.10 3.99 -16.62
N GLU A 116 6.69 4.10 -15.36
CA GLU A 116 6.74 5.36 -14.61
C GLU A 116 8.17 5.58 -14.08
N ASN A 117 8.67 6.81 -14.16
CA ASN A 117 10.03 7.15 -13.71
C ASN A 117 10.01 7.70 -12.28
N ASP A 118 9.36 6.96 -11.38
CA ASP A 118 9.13 7.33 -9.98
C ASP A 118 10.38 7.21 -9.11
N ARG A 119 11.45 6.65 -9.67
CA ARG A 119 12.76 6.54 -9.04
C ARG A 119 13.45 7.91 -8.94
N ILE A 120 13.28 8.76 -9.95
CA ILE A 120 13.97 10.04 -10.04
C ILE A 120 13.11 11.10 -9.35
N ASN A 121 13.63 11.62 -8.23
CA ASN A 121 13.09 12.71 -7.40
C ASN A 121 11.96 12.39 -6.41
N ASP A 122 11.17 11.32 -6.59
CA ASP A 122 9.97 11.11 -5.75
C ASP A 122 10.09 9.97 -4.73
N PHE A 123 10.48 8.75 -5.16
CA PHE A 123 10.40 7.56 -4.28
C PHE A 123 11.65 6.67 -4.23
N GLY A 124 12.71 7.01 -4.97
CA GLY A 124 13.99 6.30 -4.93
C GLY A 124 13.85 4.80 -5.23
N ILE A 125 14.37 3.94 -4.37
CA ILE A 125 14.28 2.47 -4.52
C ILE A 125 12.85 1.93 -4.42
N TYR A 126 11.95 2.71 -3.84
CA TYR A 126 10.56 2.32 -3.62
C TYR A 126 9.66 2.66 -4.81
N GLY A 127 10.16 3.41 -5.81
CA GLY A 127 9.43 3.77 -7.02
C GLY A 127 9.56 2.76 -8.16
N ASP A 128 10.35 1.69 -8.00
CA ASP A 128 10.41 0.63 -9.02
C ASP A 128 9.21 -0.32 -8.86
N HIS A 129 8.29 -0.24 -9.81
CA HIS A 129 7.04 -0.99 -9.81
C HIS A 129 6.94 -1.88 -11.04
N LYS A 130 7.44 -3.12 -10.92
CA LYS A 130 7.06 -4.20 -11.84
C LYS A 130 5.68 -4.73 -11.45
N ILE A 131 4.70 -4.53 -12.33
CA ILE A 131 3.33 -5.03 -12.17
C ILE A 131 3.34 -6.55 -12.42
N ARG A 132 2.52 -7.28 -11.66
CA ARG A 132 2.30 -8.71 -11.87
C ARG A 132 1.42 -8.91 -13.10
N GLU A 133 1.73 -9.90 -13.92
CA GLU A 133 0.95 -10.25 -15.11
C GLU A 133 -0.46 -10.79 -14.77
N LYS A 134 -0.70 -11.16 -13.51
CA LYS A 134 -1.97 -11.74 -13.05
C LYS A 134 -2.49 -11.01 -11.82
N VAL A 135 -3.79 -10.73 -11.79
CA VAL A 135 -4.48 -10.27 -10.60
C VAL A 135 -4.81 -11.48 -9.74
N GLU A 136 -3.97 -11.72 -8.75
CA GLU A 136 -4.07 -12.88 -7.88
C GLU A 136 -3.70 -12.51 -6.43
N PRO A 137 -4.11 -13.31 -5.44
CA PRO A 137 -3.94 -12.99 -4.03
C PRO A 137 -2.52 -12.55 -3.68
N LEU A 138 -2.45 -11.60 -2.75
CA LEU A 138 -1.18 -11.07 -2.24
C LEU A 138 -0.51 -12.09 -1.30
N PRO A 139 0.84 -12.19 -1.32
CA PRO A 139 1.57 -13.00 -0.35
C PRO A 139 1.25 -12.58 1.10
N LYS A 140 1.00 -13.57 1.97
CA LYS A 140 0.74 -13.38 3.40
C LYS A 140 2.00 -13.60 4.23
N ASP A 141 3.07 -12.90 3.88
CA ASP A 141 4.42 -13.11 4.42
C ASP A 141 4.88 -12.02 5.40
N ALA A 142 4.01 -11.08 5.79
CA ALA A 142 4.41 -9.96 6.63
C ALA A 142 5.04 -10.38 7.97
N ASN A 143 4.54 -11.44 8.61
CA ASN A 143 5.13 -11.96 9.85
C ASN A 143 6.54 -12.55 9.65
N GLU A 144 6.79 -13.18 8.50
CA GLU A 144 8.09 -13.73 8.15
C GLU A 144 9.10 -12.61 7.86
N ILE A 145 8.67 -11.59 7.12
CA ILE A 145 9.54 -10.49 6.68
C ILE A 145 9.81 -9.49 7.80
N LEU A 146 8.79 -9.11 8.57
CA LEU A 146 8.86 -8.04 9.56
C LEU A 146 9.03 -8.56 11.00
N GLY A 147 8.69 -9.82 11.25
CA GLY A 147 8.54 -10.37 12.59
C GLY A 147 7.16 -10.10 13.19
N THR A 148 6.70 -11.04 14.01
CA THR A 148 5.37 -11.01 14.65
C THR A 148 5.17 -9.79 15.56
N ASN A 149 6.20 -9.41 16.33
CA ASN A 149 6.11 -8.28 17.26
C ASN A 149 5.85 -6.96 16.53
N VAL A 150 6.57 -6.70 15.44
CA VAL A 150 6.37 -5.51 14.59
C VAL A 150 4.95 -5.53 14.00
N CYS A 151 4.50 -6.68 13.48
CA CYS A 151 3.14 -6.81 12.95
C CYS A 151 2.05 -6.52 14.00
N HIS A 152 2.24 -6.96 15.25
CA HIS A 152 1.32 -6.64 16.35
C HIS A 152 1.33 -5.15 16.69
N GLN A 153 2.50 -4.51 16.75
CA GLN A 153 2.60 -3.08 17.00
C GLN A 153 1.94 -2.24 15.90
N ILE A 154 2.09 -2.62 14.63
CA ILE A 154 1.39 -1.94 13.52
C ILE A 154 -0.12 -2.01 13.73
N LYS A 155 -0.67 -3.19 14.05
CA LYS A 155 -2.11 -3.35 14.33
C LYS A 155 -2.56 -2.51 15.53
N ALA A 156 -1.78 -2.48 16.60
CA ALA A 156 -2.10 -1.71 17.80
C ALA A 156 -2.09 -0.20 17.52
N ASN A 157 -1.05 0.31 16.85
CA ASN A 157 -0.86 1.75 16.61
C ASN A 157 -1.81 2.31 15.55
N PHE A 158 -2.26 1.47 14.62
CA PHE A 158 -3.16 1.85 13.52
C PHE A 158 -4.52 1.19 13.61
N SER A 159 -5.00 0.85 14.82
CA SER A 159 -6.29 0.17 15.04
C SER A 159 -7.45 0.81 14.26
N TRP A 160 -7.50 2.15 14.24
CA TRP A 160 -8.48 2.93 13.47
C TRP A 160 -8.55 2.52 11.99
N PHE A 161 -7.43 2.18 11.36
CA PHE A 161 -7.36 1.78 9.96
C PHE A 161 -7.94 0.39 9.77
N TYR A 162 -7.56 -0.56 10.64
CA TYR A 162 -8.04 -1.93 10.58
C TYR A 162 -9.55 -1.99 10.84
N ASP A 163 -10.05 -1.20 11.79
CA ASP A 163 -11.48 -1.09 12.08
C ASP A 163 -12.25 -0.46 10.92
N ALA A 164 -11.77 0.67 10.39
CA ALA A 164 -12.42 1.39 9.29
C ALA A 164 -12.52 0.56 8.01
N PHE A 165 -11.47 -0.20 7.68
CA PHE A 165 -11.38 -0.96 6.42
C PHE A 165 -11.54 -2.48 6.59
N LYS A 166 -11.97 -2.91 7.78
CA LYS A 166 -12.35 -4.30 8.11
C LYS A 166 -11.24 -5.32 7.83
N TYR A 167 -10.03 -4.99 8.26
CA TYR A 167 -8.88 -5.89 8.24
C TYR A 167 -8.79 -6.62 9.59
N TYR A 168 -9.53 -7.73 9.72
CA TYR A 168 -9.52 -8.55 10.94
C TYR A 168 -8.41 -9.61 10.87
#